data_AF-A0A8T5KU81-F1
#
_entry.id   AF-A0A8T5KU81-F1
#
_cell.length_a   1.000
_cell.length_b   1.000
_cell.length_c   1.000
_cell.angle_alpha   90.00
_cell.angle_beta   90.00
_cell.angle_gamma   90.00
#
_symmetry.space_group_name_H-M   'P 1'
#
loop_
_entity.id
_entity.type
_entity.pdbx_description
1 polymer ?
#
loop_
_entity_poly.entity_id
_entity_poly.type
_entity_poly.pdbx_seq_one_letter_code
_entity_poly.pdbx_strand_id
1 'polypeptide(L)'
;MEKEKIKGRPMVLDEEAKSSTKEPAFLTPPKGAKVYHGFPLIKEVNKDGFTFGAITEFLGYDKGCSDGDAFVEAPDGSRAGIAWETGKKFETQRVGKNESSRWGVYYFMIPFKIRSMEDMQKAFEMMLPELKSQHKKWKKELAKK
;
A
#
# COMPACT_ATOMS: atom_id res chain seq x y z
N MET A 1 -21.55 -4.78 -26.03
CA MET A 1 -21.47 -3.68 -25.06
C MET A 1 -20.00 -3.38 -24.83
N GLU A 2 -19.53 -2.30 -25.43
CA GLU A 2 -18.18 -1.77 -25.20
C GLU A 2 -18.18 -1.16 -23.79
N LYS A 3 -17.45 -1.77 -22.85
CA LYS A 3 -17.32 -1.20 -21.50
C LYS A 3 -16.54 0.10 -21.64
N GLU A 4 -17.15 1.22 -21.27
CA GLU A 4 -16.49 2.52 -21.20
C GLU A 4 -15.14 2.38 -20.49
N LYS A 5 -14.09 2.93 -21.10
CA LYS A 5 -12.74 2.98 -20.50
C LYS A 5 -12.81 3.82 -19.23
N ILE A 6 -12.97 3.16 -18.09
CA ILE A 6 -12.83 3.79 -16.78
C ILE A 6 -11.42 4.42 -16.74
N LYS A 7 -11.35 5.75 -16.60
CA LYS A 7 -10.08 6.46 -16.37
C LYS A 7 -9.61 6.13 -14.95
N GLY A 8 -8.58 5.30 -14.83
CA GLY A 8 -7.98 4.88 -13.57
C GLY A 8 -7.72 3.37 -13.53
N ARG A 9 -6.75 2.92 -12.72
CA ARG A 9 -6.59 1.48 -12.50
C ARG A 9 -7.70 0.96 -11.58
N PRO A 10 -8.19 -0.28 -11.77
CA PRO A 10 -9.14 -0.87 -10.85
C PRO A 10 -8.58 -0.86 -9.43
N MET A 11 -9.45 -0.57 -8.45
CA MET A 11 -9.10 -0.58 -7.04
C MET A 11 -9.50 -1.90 -6.41
N VAL A 12 -8.72 -2.37 -5.43
CA VAL A 12 -9.13 -3.44 -4.54
C VAL A 12 -9.86 -2.82 -3.36
N LEU A 13 -11.06 -3.29 -3.03
CA LEU A 13 -11.81 -2.79 -1.88
C LEU A 13 -11.97 -3.91 -0.85
N ASP A 14 -11.95 -3.53 0.43
CA ASP A 14 -12.35 -4.41 1.51
C ASP A 14 -13.88 -4.36 1.63
N GLU A 15 -14.56 -5.37 1.10
CA GLU A 15 -16.02 -5.46 1.10
C GLU A 15 -16.62 -5.59 2.52
N GLU A 16 -15.81 -6.02 3.49
CA GLU A 16 -16.22 -6.15 4.89
C GLU A 16 -15.98 -4.85 5.68
N ALA A 17 -15.27 -3.88 5.11
CA ALA A 17 -14.98 -2.62 5.78
C ALA A 17 -16.25 -1.80 6.00
N LYS A 18 -16.51 -1.47 7.27
CA LYS A 18 -17.66 -0.64 7.65
C LYS A 18 -17.49 0.78 7.14
N SER A 19 -18.55 1.29 6.50
CA SER A 19 -18.69 2.69 6.13
C SER A 19 -19.56 3.45 7.13
N SER A 20 -19.35 4.75 7.26
CA SER A 20 -20.24 5.64 8.04
C SER A 20 -21.50 6.04 7.26
N THR A 21 -21.50 5.82 5.94
CA THR A 21 -22.63 6.11 5.04
C THR A 21 -22.90 4.94 4.10
N LYS A 22 -23.65 5.16 3.02
CA LYS A 22 -23.86 4.19 1.94
C LYS A 22 -22.70 4.16 0.93
N GLU A 23 -21.82 5.17 0.96
CA GLU A 23 -20.63 5.24 0.11
C GLU A 23 -19.58 4.20 0.56
N PRO A 24 -18.63 3.81 -0.31
CA PRO A 24 -17.51 2.96 0.07
C PRO A 24 -16.75 3.44 1.32
N ALA A 25 -16.25 2.49 2.11
CA ALA A 25 -15.61 2.77 3.40
C ALA A 25 -14.34 3.63 3.30
N PHE A 26 -13.66 3.63 2.15
CA PHE A 26 -12.49 4.50 1.93
C PHE A 26 -12.87 5.97 1.69
N LEU A 27 -14.09 6.25 1.21
CA LEU A 27 -14.60 7.61 1.03
C LEU A 27 -15.20 8.16 2.33
N THR A 28 -15.91 7.32 3.07
CA THR A 28 -16.58 7.73 4.31
C THR A 28 -16.22 6.82 5.49
N PRO A 29 -14.94 6.77 5.89
CA PRO A 29 -14.49 5.94 6.98
C PRO A 29 -15.13 6.39 8.31
N PRO A 30 -15.47 5.46 9.22
CA PRO A 30 -16.01 5.82 10.53
C PRO A 30 -15.00 6.59 11.37
N LYS A 31 -15.49 7.36 12.34
CA LYS A 31 -14.64 8.12 13.26
C LYS A 31 -13.66 7.18 13.99
N GLY A 32 -12.37 7.50 13.95
CA GLY A 32 -11.31 6.69 14.57
C GLY A 32 -10.78 5.56 13.70
N ALA A 33 -11.27 5.40 12.46
CA ALA A 33 -10.70 4.45 11.50
C ALA A 33 -9.23 4.75 11.21
N LYS A 34 -8.46 3.69 10.92
CA LYS A 34 -7.06 3.81 10.51
C LYS A 34 -6.96 4.45 9.12
N VAL A 35 -5.79 5.01 8.81
CA VAL A 35 -5.48 5.44 7.43
C VAL A 35 -5.57 4.24 6.49
N TYR A 36 -6.08 4.44 5.28
CA TYR A 36 -6.38 3.37 4.31
C TYR A 36 -7.47 2.39 4.76
N HIS A 37 -8.39 2.83 5.62
CA HIS A 37 -9.61 2.07 5.89
C HIS A 37 -10.43 1.90 4.60
N GLY A 38 -11.05 0.73 4.42
CA GLY A 38 -11.74 0.37 3.18
C GLY A 38 -10.86 -0.32 2.13
N PHE A 39 -9.57 -0.50 2.41
CA PHE A 39 -8.64 -1.26 1.58
C PHE A 39 -8.12 -2.49 2.33
N PRO A 40 -8.00 -3.65 1.67
CA PRO A 40 -7.64 -4.89 2.34
C PRO A 40 -6.14 -4.98 2.64
N LEU A 41 -5.83 -5.68 3.72
CA LEU A 41 -4.50 -6.24 3.95
C LEU A 41 -4.40 -7.61 3.26
N ILE A 42 -3.34 -7.79 2.47
CA ILE A 42 -3.06 -9.05 1.78
C ILE A 42 -2.21 -9.91 2.71
N LYS A 43 -2.86 -10.82 3.44
CA LYS A 43 -2.21 -11.59 4.53
C LYS A 43 -1.07 -12.47 4.02
N GLU A 44 -1.15 -12.90 2.77
CA GLU A 44 -0.13 -13.67 2.06
C GLU A 44 1.14 -12.84 1.81
N VAL A 45 1.01 -11.51 1.70
CA VAL A 45 2.14 -10.58 1.53
C VAL A 45 2.47 -9.98 2.90
N ASN A 46 2.93 -10.86 3.79
CA ASN A 46 3.38 -10.52 5.14
C ASN A 46 4.82 -10.99 5.37
N LYS A 47 5.63 -10.16 6.02
CA LYS A 47 6.99 -10.51 6.42
C LYS A 47 7.42 -9.69 7.63
N ASP A 48 7.97 -10.37 8.63
CA ASP A 48 8.47 -9.76 9.87
C ASP A 48 7.42 -8.89 10.59
N GLY A 49 6.15 -9.28 10.50
CA GLY A 49 5.00 -8.57 11.06
C GLY A 49 4.56 -7.33 10.28
N PHE A 50 5.21 -7.00 9.16
CA PHE A 50 4.73 -5.99 8.22
C PHE A 50 3.82 -6.66 7.19
N THR A 51 2.64 -6.09 6.96
CA THR A 51 1.66 -6.61 6.01
C THR A 51 1.41 -5.59 4.91
N PHE A 52 1.47 -6.04 3.65
CA PHE A 52 1.11 -5.22 2.50
C PHE A 52 -0.41 -5.04 2.41
N GLY A 53 -0.84 -3.84 2.08
CA GLY A 53 -2.22 -3.51 1.80
C GLY A 53 -2.39 -3.01 0.37
N ALA A 54 -3.40 -3.51 -0.33
CA ALA A 54 -3.60 -3.22 -1.75
C ALA A 54 -4.62 -2.09 -1.92
N ILE A 55 -4.27 -1.08 -2.73
CA ILE A 55 -5.22 -0.05 -3.18
C ILE A 55 -5.53 -0.30 -4.66
N THR A 56 -4.50 -0.45 -5.48
CA THR A 56 -4.61 -0.83 -6.88
C THR A 56 -4.69 -2.35 -7.04
N GLU A 57 -5.62 -2.83 -7.88
CA GLU A 57 -5.63 -4.22 -8.35
C GLU A 57 -4.37 -4.46 -9.18
N PHE A 58 -3.56 -5.42 -8.75
CA PHE A 58 -2.26 -5.73 -9.36
C PHE A 58 -2.24 -7.12 -10.02
N LEU A 59 -3.27 -7.93 -9.85
CA LEU A 59 -3.47 -9.21 -10.53
C LEU A 59 -4.44 -9.06 -11.72
N GLY A 60 -4.50 -10.08 -12.57
CA GLY A 60 -5.44 -10.11 -13.71
C GLY A 60 -5.00 -9.32 -14.96
N TYR A 61 -3.77 -8.84 -15.02
CA TYR A 61 -3.20 -8.21 -16.22
C TYR A 61 -2.38 -9.21 -17.03
N ASP A 62 -2.75 -9.46 -18.29
CA ASP A 62 -2.07 -10.42 -19.18
C ASP A 62 -0.55 -10.19 -19.28
N LYS A 63 -0.09 -8.93 -19.22
CA LYS A 63 1.33 -8.55 -19.32
C LYS A 63 1.99 -8.26 -17.97
N GLY A 64 1.28 -8.50 -16.87
CA GLY A 64 1.65 -8.08 -15.53
C GLY A 64 1.40 -6.60 -15.27
N CYS A 65 1.19 -6.26 -13.99
CA CYS A 65 1.01 -4.90 -13.52
C CYS A 65 2.37 -4.18 -13.41
N SER A 66 2.40 -2.93 -13.88
CA SER A 66 3.62 -2.11 -13.97
C SER A 66 3.67 -0.98 -12.95
N ASP A 67 2.57 -0.69 -12.26
CA ASP A 67 2.47 0.41 -11.31
C ASP A 67 1.20 0.27 -10.48
N GLY A 68 1.20 0.91 -9.31
CA GLY A 68 0.04 0.98 -8.46
C GLY A 68 0.28 1.71 -7.15
N ASP A 69 -0.83 1.94 -6.45
CA ASP A 69 -0.86 2.45 -5.09
C ASP A 69 -1.12 1.31 -4.11
N ALA A 70 -0.55 1.44 -2.93
CA ALA A 70 -0.62 0.47 -1.86
C ALA A 70 -0.35 1.15 -0.50
N PHE A 71 -0.36 0.35 0.55
CA PHE A 71 0.11 0.76 1.86
C PHE A 71 0.79 -0.42 2.56
N VAL A 72 1.43 -0.15 3.69
CA VAL A 72 1.95 -1.17 4.58
C VAL A 72 1.43 -0.91 5.98
N GLU A 73 1.03 -1.98 6.68
CA GLU A 73 0.78 -1.96 8.12
C GLU A 73 1.99 -2.57 8.84
N ALA A 74 2.55 -1.82 9.78
CA ALA A 74 3.64 -2.26 10.65
C ALA A 74 3.12 -3.12 11.83
N PRO A 75 3.99 -3.83 12.56
CA PRO A 75 3.57 -4.69 13.68
C PRO A 75 2.81 -3.96 14.80
N ASP A 76 3.04 -2.65 14.97
CA ASP A 76 2.32 -1.82 15.94
C ASP A 76 0.99 -1.25 15.40
N GLY A 77 0.56 -1.72 14.22
CA GLY A 77 -0.69 -1.34 13.58
C GLY A 77 -0.67 0.02 12.88
N SER A 78 0.46 0.74 12.93
CA SER A 78 0.65 2.01 12.21
C SER A 78 0.91 1.78 10.73
N ARG A 79 0.55 2.75 9.88
CA ARG A 79 0.56 2.57 8.41
C ARG A 79 1.40 3.62 7.68
N ALA A 80 1.94 3.24 6.52
CA ALA A 80 2.52 4.16 5.53
C ALA A 80 1.98 3.89 4.14
N GLY A 81 1.94 4.93 3.31
CA GLY A 81 1.59 4.80 1.90
C GLY A 81 2.75 4.27 1.07
N ILE A 82 2.40 3.53 0.03
CA ILE A 82 3.31 3.00 -0.98
C ILE A 82 2.76 3.44 -2.33
N ALA A 83 3.61 4.06 -3.14
CA ALA A 83 3.40 4.13 -4.59
C ALA A 83 4.52 3.31 -5.24
N TRP A 84 4.23 2.62 -6.32
CA TRP A 84 5.27 1.87 -7.02
C TRP A 84 5.05 1.88 -8.52
N GLU A 85 6.15 1.75 -9.24
CA GLU A 85 6.15 1.45 -10.67
C GLU A 85 7.36 0.59 -11.05
N THR A 86 7.33 0.03 -12.26
CA THR A 86 8.43 -0.77 -12.78
C THR A 86 9.47 0.09 -13.47
N GLY A 87 10.75 -0.21 -13.22
CA GLY A 87 11.85 0.43 -13.91
C GLY A 87 13.05 -0.49 -14.08
N LYS A 88 14.22 0.09 -14.38
CA LYS A 88 15.42 -0.70 -14.71
C LYS A 88 16.10 -1.32 -13.49
N LYS A 89 15.94 -0.71 -12.31
CA LYS A 89 16.58 -1.15 -11.07
C LYS A 89 15.70 -0.76 -9.89
N PHE A 90 16.01 -1.33 -8.73
CA PHE A 90 15.32 -0.96 -7.51
C PHE A 90 15.75 0.43 -7.05
N GLU A 91 14.78 1.32 -6.86
CA GLU A 91 14.99 2.66 -6.29
C GLU A 91 13.90 2.96 -5.27
N THR A 92 14.21 3.86 -4.33
CA THR A 92 13.24 4.30 -3.34
C THR A 92 13.36 5.80 -3.11
N GLN A 93 12.22 6.44 -2.91
CA GLN A 93 12.12 7.86 -2.58
C GLN A 93 11.01 8.08 -1.57
N ARG A 94 11.22 8.93 -0.58
CA ARG A 94 10.12 9.43 0.25
C ARG A 94 9.42 10.56 -0.48
N VAL A 95 8.12 10.42 -0.71
CA VAL A 95 7.29 11.40 -1.44
C VAL A 95 6.30 12.14 -0.53
N GLY A 96 5.96 11.58 0.63
CA GLY A 96 5.05 12.18 1.61
C GLY A 96 5.68 12.48 2.96
N LYS A 97 5.18 13.52 3.65
CA LYS A 97 5.56 13.86 5.02
C LYS A 97 4.96 12.87 6.03
N ASN A 98 5.53 12.84 7.23
CA ASN A 98 4.97 12.12 8.37
C ASN A 98 3.72 12.85 8.86
N GLU A 99 2.67 12.10 9.13
CA GLU A 99 1.46 12.55 9.79
C GLU A 99 1.31 11.77 11.11
N SER A 100 0.46 12.25 12.02
CA SER A 100 0.21 11.58 13.30
C SER A 100 -0.35 10.17 13.13
N SER A 101 -1.09 9.92 12.06
CA SER A 101 -1.76 8.66 11.75
C SER A 101 -1.06 7.84 10.66
N ARG A 102 -0.05 8.40 9.99
CA ARG A 102 0.69 7.78 8.87
C ARG A 102 2.17 8.15 8.89
N TRP A 103 3.06 7.17 8.94
CA TRP A 103 4.50 7.39 9.09
C TRP A 103 5.24 7.71 7.77
N GLY A 104 4.53 8.17 6.74
CA GLY A 104 5.08 8.61 5.47
C GLY A 104 4.35 8.03 4.25
N VAL A 105 4.78 8.49 3.07
CA VAL A 105 4.46 7.87 1.78
C VAL A 105 5.76 7.67 1.04
N TYR A 106 5.99 6.44 0.56
CA TYR A 106 7.22 6.00 -0.07
C TYR A 106 6.92 5.54 -1.48
N TYR A 107 7.71 6.02 -2.42
CA TYR A 107 7.71 5.57 -3.79
C TYR A 107 8.81 4.53 -3.98
N PHE A 108 8.52 3.48 -4.74
CA PHE A 108 9.46 2.44 -5.09
C PHE A 108 9.46 2.16 -6.60
N MET A 109 10.64 2.09 -7.18
CA MET A 109 10.84 1.55 -8.51
C MET A 109 11.20 0.06 -8.39
N ILE A 110 10.44 -0.84 -9.00
CA ILE A 110 10.63 -2.30 -8.91
C ILE A 110 11.21 -2.81 -10.24
N PRO A 111 12.20 -3.72 -10.26
CA PRO A 111 12.83 -4.14 -11.51
C PRO A 111 12.03 -5.18 -12.33
N PHE A 112 10.81 -5.51 -11.92
CA PHE A 112 9.96 -6.49 -12.62
C PHE A 112 8.48 -6.16 -12.43
N LYS A 113 7.67 -6.56 -13.43
CA LYS A 113 6.21 -6.46 -13.37
C LYS A 113 5.64 -7.50 -12.42
N ILE A 114 4.55 -7.16 -11.75
CA ILE A 114 3.83 -8.08 -10.88
C ILE A 114 2.86 -8.91 -11.72
N ARG A 115 3.06 -10.23 -11.78
CA ARG A 115 2.18 -11.15 -12.51
C ARG A 115 1.45 -12.12 -11.59
N SER A 116 1.99 -12.35 -10.41
CA SER A 116 1.45 -13.27 -9.42
C SER A 116 1.57 -12.72 -8.02
N MET A 117 1.01 -13.46 -7.06
CA MET A 117 1.20 -13.16 -5.64
C MET A 117 2.67 -13.31 -5.23
N GLU A 118 3.41 -14.28 -5.78
CA GLU A 118 4.84 -14.45 -5.46
C GLU A 118 5.67 -13.26 -5.94
N ASP A 119 5.35 -12.68 -7.10
CA ASP A 119 6.00 -11.45 -7.55
C ASP A 119 5.76 -10.30 -6.57
N MET A 120 4.53 -10.15 -6.06
CA MET A 120 4.21 -9.11 -5.07
C MET A 120 4.93 -9.36 -3.74
N GLN A 121 5.01 -10.61 -3.27
CA GLN A 121 5.81 -10.97 -2.10
C GLN A 121 7.27 -10.59 -2.29
N LYS A 122 7.86 -10.95 -3.43
CA LYS A 122 9.25 -10.62 -3.77
C LYS A 122 9.47 -9.11 -3.82
N ALA A 123 8.56 -8.37 -4.44
CA ALA A 123 8.63 -6.92 -4.50
C ALA A 123 8.56 -6.30 -3.09
N PHE A 124 7.62 -6.77 -2.27
CA PHE A 124 7.46 -6.30 -0.90
C PHE A 124 8.72 -6.58 -0.06
N GLU A 125 9.31 -7.77 -0.20
CA GLU A 125 10.59 -8.10 0.44
C GLU A 125 11.72 -7.14 0.08
N MET A 126 11.77 -6.65 -1.16
CA MET A 126 12.72 -5.62 -1.58
C MET A 126 12.43 -4.25 -0.93
N MET A 127 11.16 -3.90 -0.71
CA MET A 127 10.76 -2.64 -0.08
C MET A 127 11.02 -2.61 1.43
N LEU A 128 10.95 -3.77 2.10
CA LEU A 128 10.94 -3.87 3.55
C LEU A 128 12.14 -3.26 4.29
N PRO A 129 13.39 -3.39 3.82
CA PRO A 129 14.53 -2.76 4.51
C PRO A 129 14.35 -1.25 4.67
N GLU A 130 13.87 -0.57 3.63
CA GLU A 130 13.59 0.86 3.68
C GLU A 130 12.38 1.17 4.57
N LEU A 131 11.28 0.43 4.40
CA LEU A 131 10.07 0.61 5.21
C LEU A 131 10.34 0.46 6.72
N LYS A 132 11.13 -0.55 7.11
CA LYS A 132 11.55 -0.77 8.51
C LYS A 132 12.44 0.35 9.03
N SER A 133 13.41 0.79 8.22
CA SER A 133 14.31 1.89 8.55
C SER A 133 13.52 3.17 8.85
N GLN A 134 12.53 3.44 8.00
CA GLN A 134 11.69 4.63 8.11
C GLN A 134 10.69 4.57 9.27
N HIS A 135 10.04 3.42 9.48
CA HIS A 135 9.18 3.20 10.66
C HIS A 135 9.98 3.42 11.96
N LYS A 136 11.19 2.85 12.06
CA LYS A 136 12.07 3.03 13.22
C LYS A 136 12.46 4.51 13.44
N LYS A 137 12.76 5.25 12.37
CA LYS A 137 13.06 6.70 12.47
C LYS A 137 11.85 7.47 12.97
N TRP A 138 10.67 7.22 12.40
CA TRP A 138 9.42 7.87 12.83
C TRP A 138 9.09 7.60 14.30
N LYS A 139 9.23 6.35 14.77
CA LYS A 139 9.04 6.02 16.20
C LYS A 139 9.96 6.82 17.12
N LYS A 140 11.23 7.00 16.72
CA LYS A 140 12.19 7.82 17.47
C LYS A 140 11.82 9.30 17.46
N GLU A 141 11.26 9.81 16.36
CA GLU A 141 10.78 11.20 16.28
C GLU A 141 9.55 11.42 17.16
N LEU A 142 8.62 10.46 17.20
CA LEU A 142 7.45 10.51 18.08
C LEU A 142 7.82 10.47 19.56
N ALA A 143 8.78 9.63 19.95
CA ALA A 143 9.20 9.51 21.36
C ALA A 143 9.92 10.76 21.90
N LYS A 144 10.29 11.71 21.02
CA LYS A 144 10.93 12.98 21.39
C LYS A 144 9.95 14.14 21.51
N LYS A 145 8.68 13.93 21.13
CA LYS A 145 7.61 14.92 21.24
C LYS A 145 6.82 14.67 22.51
#